data_AF-A0A4R5KXU4-F1
#
_entry.id   AF-A0A4R5KXU4-F1
#
_cell.length_a   1.000
_cell.length_b   1.000
_cell.length_c   1.000
_cell.angle_alpha   90.00
_cell.angle_beta   90.00
_cell.angle_gamma   90.00
#
_symmetry.space_group_name_H-M   'P 1'
#
loop_
_entity.id
_entity.type
_entity.pdbx_description
1 polymer ?
#
loop_
_entity_poly.entity_id
_entity_poly.type
_entity_poly.pdbx_seq_one_letter_code
_entity_poly.pdbx_strand_id
1 'polypeptide(L)'
;MIKKYIIPDQGIIIDIPVTDEFVSQNWRKWEPVLDEAATDIDINEEWSQKRKILATMRKRKQHVVDRVYSTYHDEFTILVDFKTGKVGHFNSHDFRMELRGNKIFLRHINSLKSKLVYDGDLHTTSGSWLMSSSARLGCKHYLGIEWVKKKGFRSKSLYVKDHQLISVLYFGEQAISAIGKKSKLEINHRNLDHYDNRPDNLELITKKENSAHSFLMYRLLEEKISELFGLIDTGVWLHKTRFEV
;
A
#
# COMPACT_ATOMS: atom_id res chain seq x y z
N MET A 1 -10.19 -3.67 9.63
CA MET A 1 -10.39 -4.75 8.62
C MET A 1 -11.14 -5.91 9.28
N ILE A 2 -11.89 -6.72 8.51
CA ILE A 2 -12.54 -7.94 9.00
C ILE A 2 -11.74 -9.16 8.54
N LYS A 3 -11.29 -10.00 9.48
CA LYS A 3 -10.75 -11.33 9.21
C LYS A 3 -11.91 -12.33 9.24
N LYS A 4 -11.93 -13.23 8.27
CA LYS A 4 -12.94 -14.28 8.20
C LYS A 4 -12.34 -15.61 8.65
N TYR A 5 -13.03 -16.29 9.54
CA TYR A 5 -12.68 -17.63 9.99
C TYR A 5 -13.82 -18.58 9.67
N ILE A 6 -13.52 -19.71 9.02
CA ILE A 6 -14.51 -20.75 8.72
C ILE A 6 -14.33 -21.90 9.69
N ILE A 7 -15.45 -22.40 10.21
CA ILE A 7 -15.56 -23.72 10.85
C ILE A 7 -16.24 -24.64 9.82
N PRO A 8 -15.47 -25.40 9.01
CA PRO A 8 -16.01 -26.05 7.81
C PRO A 8 -17.14 -27.03 8.12
N ASP A 9 -16.97 -27.80 9.19
CA ASP A 9 -17.91 -28.85 9.59
C ASP A 9 -19.25 -28.30 10.10
N GLN A 10 -19.29 -27.01 10.45
CA GLN A 10 -20.49 -26.33 10.95
C GLN A 10 -21.07 -25.33 9.95
N GLY A 11 -20.37 -25.06 8.83
CA GLY A 11 -20.78 -24.04 7.86
C GLY A 11 -20.80 -22.61 8.41
N ILE A 12 -20.12 -22.35 9.53
CA ILE A 12 -20.09 -21.05 10.20
C ILE A 12 -18.96 -20.19 9.64
N ILE A 13 -19.27 -18.95 9.29
CA ILE A 13 -18.29 -17.91 8.94
C ILE A 13 -18.32 -16.85 10.04
N ILE A 14 -17.15 -16.61 10.64
CA ILE A 14 -16.99 -15.63 11.72
C ILE A 14 -16.20 -14.44 11.17
N ASP A 15 -16.80 -13.26 11.30
CA ASP A 15 -16.19 -11.98 10.93
C ASP A 15 -15.59 -11.32 12.18
N ILE A 16 -14.26 -11.20 12.21
CA ILE A 16 -13.53 -10.68 13.37
C ILE A 16 -12.87 -9.36 12.99
N PRO A 17 -13.33 -8.24 13.57
CA PRO A 17 -12.75 -6.94 13.27
C PRO A 17 -11.38 -6.80 13.95
N VAL A 18 -10.35 -6.56 13.13
CA VAL A 18 -9.04 -6.07 13.57
C VAL A 18 -9.04 -4.54 13.38
N THR A 19 -9.29 -3.82 14.47
CA THR A 19 -9.35 -2.35 14.51
C THR A 19 -8.01 -1.74 14.91
N ASP A 20 -7.83 -0.45 14.62
CA ASP A 20 -6.63 0.30 15.03
C ASP A 20 -6.47 0.31 16.58
N GLU A 21 -7.59 0.28 17.31
CA GLU A 21 -7.63 0.15 18.77
C GLU A 21 -7.17 -1.22 19.25
N PHE A 22 -7.67 -2.31 18.64
CA PHE A 22 -7.23 -3.66 18.97
C PHE A 22 -5.72 -3.84 18.78
N VAL A 23 -5.19 -3.33 17.66
CA VAL A 23 -3.74 -3.33 17.38
C VAL A 23 -2.98 -2.56 18.46
N SER A 24 -3.46 -1.37 18.82
CA SER A 24 -2.77 -0.49 19.78
C SER A 24 -2.75 -1.06 21.20
N GLN A 25 -3.76 -1.83 21.59
CA GLN A 25 -3.82 -2.50 22.90
C GLN A 25 -2.92 -3.74 22.99
N ASN A 26 -2.69 -4.44 21.87
CA ASN A 26 -2.12 -5.80 21.88
C ASN A 26 -0.75 -5.94 21.25
N TRP A 27 -0.29 -4.97 20.44
CA TRP A 27 1.03 -5.03 19.81
C TRP A 27 1.96 -3.92 20.30
N ARG A 28 1.89 -2.75 19.68
CA ARG A 28 2.66 -1.57 20.02
C ARG A 28 1.78 -0.36 19.85
N LYS A 29 1.85 0.55 20.82
CA LYS A 29 1.22 1.87 20.71
C LYS A 29 1.76 2.54 19.46
N TRP A 30 0.84 3.04 18.62
CA TRP A 30 1.26 3.82 17.47
C TRP A 30 1.78 5.17 17.93
N GLU A 31 2.98 5.51 17.48
CA GLU A 31 3.47 6.88 17.58
C GLU A 31 3.35 7.50 16.19
N PRO A 32 2.64 8.63 16.04
CA PRO A 32 2.55 9.31 14.77
C PRO A 32 3.95 9.68 14.30
N VAL A 33 4.39 9.07 13.21
CA VAL A 33 5.58 9.52 12.52
C VAL A 33 5.20 10.78 11.76
N LEU A 34 5.88 11.89 12.00
CA LEU A 34 5.69 13.08 11.18
C LEU A 34 6.09 12.70 9.74
N ASP A 35 5.20 12.94 8.77
CA ASP A 35 5.55 12.80 7.36
C ASP A 35 6.83 13.59 7.13
N GLU A 36 7.90 12.88 6.77
CA GLU A 36 9.18 13.53 6.59
C GLU A 36 9.03 14.47 5.37
N ALA A 37 9.05 15.77 5.65
CA ALA A 37 8.93 16.80 4.61
C ALA A 37 10.17 16.82 3.71
N ALA A 38 11.34 16.42 4.24
CA ALA A 38 12.58 16.35 3.50
C ALA A 38 12.50 15.27 2.40
N THR A 39 12.66 15.68 1.14
CA THR A 39 12.73 14.78 -0.01
C THR A 39 14.18 14.46 -0.41
N ASP A 40 15.14 15.06 0.28
CA ASP A 40 16.57 14.90 0.00
C ASP A 40 17.05 13.53 0.47
N ILE A 41 17.48 12.71 -0.48
CA ILE A 41 18.00 11.35 -0.25
C ILE A 41 19.20 11.14 -1.16
N ASP A 42 20.33 10.67 -0.67
CA ASP A 42 21.43 10.31 -1.56
C ASP A 42 21.19 8.94 -2.18
N ILE A 43 21.12 8.89 -3.52
CA ILE A 43 20.86 7.64 -4.23
C ILE A 43 22.17 6.89 -4.34
N ASN A 44 22.28 5.78 -3.62
CA ASN A 44 23.45 4.93 -3.67
C ASN A 44 23.47 4.10 -4.97
N GLU A 45 24.59 4.14 -5.69
CA GLU A 45 24.76 3.44 -6.97
C GLU A 45 24.76 1.90 -6.85
N GLU A 46 25.04 1.36 -5.67
CA GLU A 46 25.00 -0.08 -5.40
C GLU A 46 23.58 -0.60 -5.11
N TRP A 47 22.60 0.30 -5.00
CA TRP A 47 21.22 -0.12 -4.75
C TRP A 47 20.61 -0.85 -5.95
N SER A 48 19.76 -1.85 -5.65
CA SER A 48 18.94 -2.49 -6.68
C SER A 48 18.10 -1.46 -7.44
N GLN A 49 17.81 -1.73 -8.72
CA GLN A 49 17.00 -0.83 -9.57
C GLN A 49 15.70 -0.37 -8.90
N LYS A 50 15.01 -1.27 -8.18
CA LYS A 50 13.77 -0.96 -7.46
C LYS A 50 13.98 0.08 -6.36
N ARG A 51 15.07 -0.03 -5.60
CA ARG A 51 15.42 0.95 -4.55
C ARG A 51 15.77 2.29 -5.16
N LYS A 52 16.58 2.32 -6.22
CA LYS A 52 16.92 3.55 -6.94
C LYS A 52 15.66 4.27 -7.45
N ILE A 53 14.73 3.52 -8.03
CA ILE A 53 13.46 4.08 -8.53
C ILE A 53 12.60 4.64 -7.41
N LEU A 54 12.43 3.91 -6.31
CA LEU A 54 11.72 4.39 -5.11
C LEU A 54 12.37 5.65 -4.52
N ALA A 55 13.71 5.70 -4.46
CA ALA A 55 14.46 6.87 -4.01
C ALA A 55 14.23 8.08 -4.93
N THR A 56 14.28 7.88 -6.25
CA THR A 56 13.96 8.93 -7.23
C THR A 56 12.52 9.43 -7.10
N MET A 57 11.56 8.54 -6.89
CA MET A 57 10.16 8.93 -6.65
C MET A 57 10.01 9.73 -5.34
N ARG A 58 10.75 9.39 -4.30
CA ARG A 58 10.78 10.17 -3.06
C ARG A 58 11.35 11.57 -3.25
N LYS A 59 12.46 11.73 -3.98
CA LYS A 59 13.00 13.04 -4.38
C LYS A 59 11.98 13.90 -5.12
N ARG A 60 11.08 13.27 -5.86
CA ARG A 60 10.05 13.90 -6.69
C ARG A 60 8.70 14.04 -5.98
N LYS A 61 8.60 13.68 -4.69
CA LYS A 61 7.37 13.80 -3.93
C LYS A 61 6.96 15.27 -3.89
N GLN A 62 5.72 15.56 -4.29
CA GLN A 62 5.13 16.88 -4.20
C GLN A 62 3.80 16.79 -3.47
N HIS A 63 3.55 17.72 -2.55
CA HIS A 63 2.21 17.88 -1.99
C HIS A 63 1.29 18.47 -3.05
N VAL A 64 0.06 17.96 -3.14
CA VAL A 64 -0.90 18.37 -4.17
C VAL A 64 -2.12 19.05 -3.53
N VAL A 65 -2.82 18.34 -2.64
CA VAL A 65 -4.01 18.81 -1.94
C VAL A 65 -4.28 17.88 -0.75
N ASP A 66 -4.81 18.38 0.36
CA ASP A 66 -5.14 17.58 1.56
C ASP A 66 -3.97 16.68 2.00
N ARG A 67 -4.17 15.36 2.10
CA ARG A 67 -3.12 14.35 2.33
C ARG A 67 -2.72 13.61 1.05
N VAL A 68 -2.95 14.23 -0.12
CA VAL A 68 -2.60 13.69 -1.43
C VAL A 68 -1.26 14.27 -1.91
N TYR A 69 -0.39 13.36 -2.33
CA TYR A 69 0.92 13.66 -2.86
C TYR A 69 1.06 13.09 -4.27
N SER A 70 1.84 13.75 -5.11
CA SER A 70 2.24 13.23 -6.41
C SER A 70 3.71 12.84 -6.41
N THR A 71 4.03 11.89 -7.28
CA THR A 71 5.40 11.59 -7.72
C THR A 71 5.34 11.05 -9.15
N TYR A 72 6.48 10.78 -9.77
CA TYR A 72 6.49 10.22 -11.11
C TYR A 72 7.73 9.36 -11.39
N HIS A 73 7.51 8.34 -12.21
CA HIS A 73 8.55 7.51 -12.78
C HIS A 73 8.21 7.16 -14.23
N ASP A 74 9.17 7.41 -15.12
CA ASP A 74 9.00 7.27 -16.57
C ASP A 74 7.80 8.10 -17.06
N GLU A 75 6.87 7.51 -17.81
CA GLU A 75 5.69 8.20 -18.33
C GLU A 75 4.57 8.40 -17.28
N PHE A 76 4.64 7.72 -16.14
CA PHE A 76 3.54 7.69 -15.18
C PHE A 76 3.71 8.73 -14.07
N THR A 77 2.69 9.59 -13.94
CA THR A 77 2.46 10.34 -12.70
C THR A 77 1.60 9.49 -11.77
N ILE A 78 1.97 9.47 -10.49
CA ILE A 78 1.36 8.65 -9.45
C ILE A 78 0.82 9.59 -8.39
N LEU A 79 -0.45 9.40 -8.02
CA LEU A 79 -1.13 10.06 -6.92
C LEU A 79 -1.25 9.08 -5.75
N VAL A 80 -0.89 9.55 -4.57
CA VAL A 80 -0.90 8.77 -3.33
C VAL A 80 -1.68 9.55 -2.29
N ASP A 81 -2.78 8.97 -1.82
CA ASP A 81 -3.57 9.53 -0.74
C ASP A 81 -3.15 8.89 0.60
N PHE A 82 -2.43 9.64 1.43
CA PHE A 82 -1.99 9.17 2.75
C PHE A 82 -3.13 9.03 3.75
N LYS A 83 -4.31 9.62 3.52
CA LYS A 83 -5.47 9.42 4.41
C LYS A 83 -6.07 8.03 4.20
N THR A 84 -6.21 7.59 2.95
CA THR A 84 -6.89 6.34 2.60
C THR A 84 -5.93 5.19 2.29
N GLY A 85 -4.65 5.48 2.04
CA GLY A 85 -3.67 4.50 1.57
C GLY A 85 -3.88 4.09 0.10
N LYS A 86 -4.70 4.82 -0.65
CA LYS A 86 -4.96 4.54 -2.07
C LYS A 86 -3.85 5.10 -2.96
N VAL A 87 -3.54 4.36 -4.01
CA VAL A 87 -2.59 4.75 -5.06
C VAL A 87 -3.29 4.71 -6.41
N GLY A 88 -3.20 5.81 -7.15
CA GLY A 88 -3.66 5.93 -8.54
C GLY A 88 -2.52 6.39 -9.43
N HIS A 89 -2.54 6.03 -10.71
CA HIS A 89 -1.52 6.49 -11.66
C HIS A 89 -2.13 6.78 -13.04
N PHE A 90 -1.48 7.67 -13.79
CA PHE A 90 -1.91 8.05 -15.13
C PHE A 90 -0.71 8.34 -16.04
N ASN A 91 -0.89 8.14 -17.34
CA ASN A 91 0.14 8.42 -18.33
C ASN A 91 0.21 9.93 -18.61
N SER A 92 1.35 10.54 -18.29
CA SER A 92 1.58 11.98 -18.44
C SER A 92 1.71 12.41 -19.91
N HIS A 93 1.91 11.47 -20.83
CA HIS A 93 1.82 11.74 -22.28
C HIS A 93 0.38 11.95 -22.76
N ASP A 94 -0.60 11.36 -22.08
CA ASP A 94 -2.00 11.40 -22.50
C ASP A 94 -2.81 12.44 -21.71
N PHE A 95 -2.41 12.70 -20.45
CA PHE A 95 -3.16 13.52 -19.51
C PHE A 95 -2.30 14.57 -18.82
N ARG A 96 -2.91 15.73 -18.57
CA ARG A 96 -2.39 16.78 -17.69
C ARG A 96 -3.23 16.87 -16.43
N MET A 97 -2.58 17.00 -15.27
CA MET A 97 -3.26 17.26 -14.00
C MET A 97 -3.60 18.74 -13.85
N GLU A 98 -4.84 19.04 -13.48
CA GLU A 98 -5.35 20.39 -13.19
C GLU A 98 -5.96 20.43 -11.79
N LEU A 99 -5.52 21.40 -10.98
CA LEU A 99 -6.10 21.67 -9.67
C LEU A 99 -7.19 22.74 -9.78
N ARG A 100 -8.36 22.47 -9.21
CA ARG A 100 -9.48 23.42 -9.17
C ARG A 100 -10.06 23.43 -7.75
N GLY A 101 -9.60 24.37 -6.93
CA GLY A 101 -9.87 24.35 -5.48
C GLY A 101 -9.24 23.11 -4.85
N ASN A 102 -10.00 22.36 -4.06
CA ASN A 102 -9.56 21.12 -3.42
C ASN A 102 -9.78 19.86 -4.28
N LYS A 103 -10.01 20.03 -5.58
CA LYS A 103 -10.30 18.94 -6.51
C LYS A 103 -9.18 18.74 -7.52
N ILE A 104 -8.92 17.48 -7.86
CA ILE A 104 -7.97 17.10 -8.91
C ILE A 104 -8.77 16.66 -10.13
N PHE A 105 -8.47 17.27 -11.27
CA PHE A 105 -8.95 16.85 -12.57
C PHE A 105 -7.80 16.34 -13.43
N LEU A 106 -8.05 15.30 -14.20
CA LEU A 106 -7.19 14.97 -15.33
C LEU A 106 -7.84 15.53 -16.59
N ARG A 107 -7.04 16.18 -17.43
CA ARG A 107 -7.45 16.66 -18.74
C ARG A 107 -6.68 15.91 -19.81
N HIS A 108 -7.41 15.26 -20.71
CA HIS A 108 -6.80 14.58 -21.85
C HIS A 108 -6.22 15.62 -22.80
N ILE A 109 -4.94 15.47 -23.16
CA ILE A 109 -4.19 16.49 -23.90
C ILE A 109 -4.80 16.73 -25.28
N ASN A 110 -5.09 15.67 -26.03
CA ASN A 110 -5.62 15.80 -27.40
C ASN A 110 -7.13 16.12 -27.45
N SER A 111 -7.96 15.37 -26.73
CA SER A 111 -9.43 15.55 -26.78
C SER A 111 -9.95 16.72 -25.95
N LEU A 112 -9.10 17.31 -25.10
CA LEU A 112 -9.41 18.38 -24.15
C LEU A 112 -10.50 18.04 -23.12
N LYS A 113 -11.04 16.81 -23.13
CA LYS A 113 -11.99 16.32 -22.12
C LYS A 113 -11.33 16.36 -20.75
N SER A 114 -12.12 16.67 -19.72
CA SER A 114 -11.68 16.64 -18.33
C SER A 114 -12.47 15.61 -17.55
N LYS A 115 -11.82 14.99 -16.56
CA LYS A 115 -12.44 14.07 -15.62
C LYS A 115 -12.00 14.39 -14.21
N LEU A 116 -12.96 14.48 -13.28
CA LEU A 116 -12.70 14.59 -11.85
C LEU A 116 -12.11 13.26 -11.36
N VAL A 117 -10.98 13.33 -10.67
CA VAL A 117 -10.29 12.15 -10.12
C VAL A 117 -10.04 12.24 -8.61
N TYR A 118 -10.30 13.41 -8.01
CA TYR A 118 -10.27 13.60 -6.56
C TYR A 118 -11.21 14.72 -6.11
N ASP A 119 -12.01 14.47 -5.08
CA ASP A 119 -12.84 15.46 -4.37
C ASP A 119 -12.96 15.18 -2.85
N GLY A 120 -11.92 14.56 -2.28
CA GLY A 120 -11.89 14.05 -0.91
C GLY A 120 -11.55 12.55 -0.84
N ASP A 121 -11.71 11.85 -1.96
CA ASP A 121 -11.25 10.47 -2.19
C ASP A 121 -10.77 10.31 -3.65
N LEU A 122 -9.87 9.36 -3.91
CA LEU A 122 -9.36 9.06 -5.25
C LEU A 122 -10.35 8.20 -6.04
N HIS A 123 -10.75 8.72 -7.22
CA HIS A 123 -11.68 8.06 -8.14
C HIS A 123 -10.92 7.37 -9.27
N THR A 124 -10.47 6.14 -9.02
CA THR A 124 -9.82 5.32 -10.05
C THR A 124 -10.83 4.75 -11.04
N THR A 125 -10.43 4.58 -12.28
CA THR A 125 -11.29 4.10 -13.38
C THR A 125 -10.68 2.86 -14.02
N SER A 126 -11.52 1.98 -14.57
CA SER A 126 -11.07 0.84 -15.39
C SER A 126 -10.46 1.26 -16.74
N GLY A 127 -10.67 2.52 -17.18
CA GLY A 127 -10.02 3.11 -18.35
C GLY A 127 -8.68 3.79 -18.04
N SER A 128 -8.12 4.49 -19.02
CA SER A 128 -6.77 5.07 -18.94
C SER A 128 -6.63 6.36 -18.12
N TRP A 129 -7.72 6.91 -17.56
CA TRP A 129 -7.69 8.20 -16.86
C TRP A 129 -6.84 8.15 -15.58
N LEU A 130 -7.41 7.71 -14.45
CA LEU A 130 -6.65 7.43 -13.23
C LEU A 130 -6.78 5.94 -12.97
N MET A 131 -5.73 5.18 -13.23
CA MET A 131 -5.72 3.73 -13.09
C MET A 131 -5.41 3.33 -11.65
N SER A 132 -6.12 2.33 -11.15
CA SER A 132 -5.80 1.70 -9.86
C SER A 132 -4.56 0.81 -9.97
N SER A 133 -3.80 0.69 -8.89
CA SER A 133 -2.80 -0.37 -8.74
C SER A 133 -3.42 -1.77 -8.95
N SER A 134 -2.68 -2.67 -9.61
CA SER A 134 -3.12 -4.04 -9.91
C SER A 134 -2.69 -5.02 -8.82
N ALA A 135 -3.53 -6.03 -8.53
CA ALA A 135 -3.31 -6.98 -7.43
C ALA A 135 -2.36 -8.15 -7.74
N ARG A 136 -1.91 -8.31 -9.00
CA ARG A 136 -1.15 -9.47 -9.46
C ARG A 136 0.30 -9.11 -9.75
N LEU A 137 1.02 -8.65 -8.73
CA LEU A 137 2.47 -8.50 -8.84
C LEU A 137 3.16 -9.65 -8.10
N GLY A 138 3.82 -10.53 -8.87
CA GLY A 138 4.78 -11.55 -8.44
C GLY A 138 4.68 -12.04 -6.99
N CYS A 139 4.05 -13.21 -6.83
CA CYS A 139 3.82 -13.93 -5.56
C CYS A 139 3.07 -13.11 -4.49
N LYS A 140 1.77 -13.42 -4.35
CA LYS A 140 0.83 -12.97 -3.31
C LYS A 140 0.13 -11.61 -3.54
N HIS A 141 -1.05 -11.58 -2.95
CA HIS A 141 -2.15 -10.60 -2.89
C HIS A 141 -1.78 -9.13 -2.56
N TYR A 142 -0.85 -8.50 -3.28
CA TYR A 142 -0.48 -7.10 -3.05
C TYR A 142 -0.87 -6.21 -4.24
N LEU A 143 -1.45 -5.04 -3.94
CA LEU A 143 -1.63 -3.99 -4.92
C LEU A 143 -0.28 -3.34 -5.27
N GLY A 144 -0.08 -3.03 -6.54
CA GLY A 144 1.02 -2.19 -6.99
C GLY A 144 0.93 -1.80 -8.46
N ILE A 145 1.98 -1.14 -8.92
CA ILE A 145 2.14 -0.73 -10.31
C ILE A 145 3.20 -1.65 -10.97
N GLU A 146 2.84 -2.22 -12.12
CA GLU A 146 3.76 -2.93 -13.00
C GLU A 146 4.23 -2.00 -14.12
N TRP A 147 5.54 -1.76 -14.20
CA TRP A 147 6.16 -1.15 -15.37
C TRP A 147 6.65 -2.27 -16.29
N VAL A 148 5.92 -2.49 -17.38
CA VAL A 148 6.31 -3.41 -18.46
C VAL A 148 7.31 -2.69 -19.35
N LYS A 149 8.58 -3.13 -19.36
CA LYS A 149 9.59 -2.54 -20.24
C LYS A 149 9.24 -2.79 -21.71
N LYS A 150 9.16 -1.72 -22.52
CA LYS A 150 9.15 -1.81 -23.99
C LYS A 150 10.50 -2.39 -24.48
N LYS A 151 10.45 -3.13 -25.59
CA LYS A 151 11.53 -3.97 -26.19
C LYS A 151 12.95 -3.40 -26.00
N GLY A 152 13.89 -4.20 -25.46
CA GLY A 152 15.33 -3.94 -25.59
C GLY A 152 16.22 -4.23 -24.38
N PHE A 153 15.68 -4.29 -23.17
CA PHE A 153 16.49 -4.60 -21.97
C PHE A 153 16.29 -6.05 -21.52
N ARG A 154 17.37 -6.82 -21.48
CA ARG A 154 17.44 -8.17 -20.89
C ARG A 154 17.23 -8.10 -19.37
N SER A 155 15.99 -7.95 -18.90
CA SER A 155 15.40 -8.55 -17.67
C SER A 155 14.13 -7.82 -17.19
N LYS A 156 13.03 -8.61 -17.08
CA LYS A 156 11.84 -8.58 -16.17
C LYS A 156 11.11 -7.24 -15.92
N SER A 157 9.77 -7.26 -16.02
CA SER A 157 8.89 -6.20 -15.54
C SER A 157 9.28 -5.72 -14.15
N LEU A 158 9.21 -4.41 -13.90
CA LEU A 158 9.43 -3.83 -12.58
C LEU A 158 8.11 -3.73 -11.84
N TYR A 159 8.10 -4.17 -10.60
CA TYR A 159 6.92 -4.17 -9.74
C TYR A 159 7.17 -3.31 -8.50
N VAL A 160 6.37 -2.27 -8.28
CA VAL A 160 6.37 -1.47 -7.04
C VAL A 160 5.04 -1.67 -6.33
N LYS A 161 5.09 -2.20 -5.11
CA LYS A 161 3.88 -2.42 -4.30
C LYS A 161 3.45 -1.12 -3.61
N ASP A 162 2.16 -0.92 -3.41
CA ASP A 162 1.61 0.32 -2.83
C ASP A 162 2.20 0.60 -1.44
N HIS A 163 2.21 -0.38 -0.53
CA HIS A 163 2.83 -0.20 0.79
C HIS A 163 4.31 0.19 0.72
N GLN A 164 5.04 -0.26 -0.32
CA GLN A 164 6.46 0.10 -0.49
C GLN A 164 6.61 1.54 -0.96
N LEU A 165 5.78 1.95 -1.92
CA LEU A 165 5.73 3.33 -2.39
C LEU A 165 5.34 4.26 -1.24
N ILE A 166 4.22 3.99 -0.57
CA ILE A 166 3.71 4.80 0.54
C ILE A 166 4.74 4.89 1.67
N SER A 167 5.32 3.75 2.09
CA SER A 167 6.34 3.75 3.14
C SER A 167 7.55 4.61 2.77
N VAL A 168 8.01 4.55 1.52
CA VAL A 168 9.15 5.37 1.07
C VAL A 168 8.77 6.85 0.98
N LEU A 169 7.56 7.18 0.52
CA LEU A 169 7.09 8.55 0.45
C LEU A 169 6.81 9.17 1.82
N TYR A 170 6.59 8.37 2.86
CA TYR A 170 6.21 8.81 4.20
C TYR A 170 7.37 8.71 5.22
N PHE A 171 8.05 7.57 5.29
CA PHE A 171 9.16 7.29 6.23
C PHE A 171 10.56 7.52 5.62
N GLY A 172 10.64 7.92 4.35
CA GLY A 172 11.89 8.32 3.70
C GLY A 172 12.93 7.21 3.54
N GLU A 173 14.20 7.58 3.79
CA GLU A 173 15.35 6.71 3.50
C GLU A 173 15.32 5.39 4.27
N GLN A 174 14.82 5.39 5.51
CA GLN A 174 14.70 4.18 6.31
C GLN A 174 13.82 3.12 5.62
N ALA A 175 12.71 3.55 5.00
CA ALA A 175 11.84 2.64 4.25
C ALA A 175 12.51 2.11 2.97
N ILE A 176 13.39 2.87 2.33
CA ILE A 176 14.16 2.38 1.16
C ILE A 176 15.06 1.21 1.58
N SER A 177 15.69 1.31 2.76
CA SER A 177 16.52 0.25 3.33
C SER A 177 15.75 -1.04 3.64
N ALA A 178 14.42 -0.94 3.86
CA ALA A 178 13.52 -2.07 4.08
C ALA A 178 13.10 -2.81 2.78
N ILE A 179 13.47 -2.31 1.60
CA ILE A 179 13.06 -2.92 0.33
C ILE A 179 14.02 -4.03 -0.11
N GLY A 180 13.53 -5.25 -0.34
CA GLY A 180 14.29 -6.35 -0.96
C GLY A 180 14.76 -7.42 0.02
N LYS A 181 15.16 -8.60 -0.49
CA LYS A 181 15.30 -9.82 0.32
C LYS A 181 16.35 -9.74 1.45
N LYS A 182 17.42 -8.96 1.25
CA LYS A 182 18.55 -8.82 2.20
C LYS A 182 18.40 -7.63 3.16
N SER A 183 17.23 -7.00 3.24
CA SER A 183 17.01 -5.91 4.19
C SER A 183 17.02 -6.41 5.64
N LYS A 184 17.50 -5.56 6.56
CA LYS A 184 17.41 -5.77 8.02
C LYS A 184 16.00 -5.47 8.56
N LEU A 185 15.33 -4.52 7.91
CA LEU A 185 13.96 -4.09 8.20
C LEU A 185 12.99 -4.62 7.13
N GLU A 186 11.73 -4.72 7.50
CA GLU A 186 10.60 -5.04 6.64
C GLU A 186 9.47 -4.03 6.89
N ILE A 187 8.63 -3.83 5.88
CA ILE A 187 7.40 -3.06 6.01
C ILE A 187 6.32 -4.03 6.50
N ASN A 188 5.75 -3.74 7.66
CA ASN A 188 4.69 -4.53 8.28
C ASN A 188 3.35 -3.79 8.23
N HIS A 189 2.27 -4.54 8.06
CA HIS A 189 0.89 -4.07 8.20
C HIS A 189 0.41 -4.39 9.62
N ARG A 190 0.25 -3.37 10.46
CA ARG A 190 -0.03 -3.51 11.90
C ARG A 190 -1.36 -4.23 12.16
N ASN A 191 -2.36 -4.02 11.32
CA ASN A 191 -3.65 -4.70 11.43
C ASN A 191 -3.72 -6.04 10.67
N LEU A 192 -2.62 -6.58 10.13
CA LEU A 192 -2.59 -7.78 9.29
C LEU A 192 -3.38 -7.68 7.97
N ASP A 193 -3.83 -6.50 7.55
CA ASP A 193 -4.48 -6.27 6.25
C ASP A 193 -3.46 -5.77 5.22
N HIS A 194 -3.09 -6.64 4.27
CA HIS A 194 -2.17 -6.30 3.18
C HIS A 194 -2.74 -5.27 2.17
N TYR A 195 -4.01 -4.92 2.28
CA TYR A 195 -4.68 -3.92 1.45
C TYR A 195 -4.84 -2.56 2.14
N ASP A 196 -4.69 -2.50 3.46
CA ASP A 196 -4.74 -1.24 4.21
C ASP A 196 -3.36 -0.60 4.24
N ASN A 197 -3.05 0.17 3.20
CA ASN A 197 -1.75 0.82 3.05
C ASN A 197 -1.70 2.22 3.66
N ARG A 198 -2.64 2.60 4.54
CA ARG A 198 -2.55 3.88 5.27
C ARG A 198 -1.19 3.94 6.00
N PRO A 199 -0.43 5.04 5.94
CA PRO A 199 0.85 5.15 6.64
C PRO A 199 0.74 4.81 8.13
N ASP A 200 -0.38 5.17 8.76
CA ASP A 200 -0.65 4.94 10.18
C ASP A 200 -0.82 3.43 10.52
N ASN A 201 -1.09 2.60 9.51
CA ASN A 201 -1.14 1.14 9.61
C ASN A 201 0.16 0.46 9.18
N LEU A 202 1.13 1.20 8.64
CA LEU A 202 2.43 0.66 8.23
C LEU A 202 3.50 0.95 9.28
N GLU A 203 4.45 0.03 9.44
CA GLU A 203 5.62 0.25 10.29
C GLU A 203 6.88 -0.43 9.70
N LEU A 204 8.04 0.09 10.08
CA LEU A 204 9.33 -0.50 9.75
C LEU A 204 9.86 -1.28 10.95
N ILE A 205 9.91 -2.60 10.84
CA ILE A 205 10.33 -3.49 11.92
C ILE A 205 11.31 -4.54 11.43
N THR A 206 12.03 -5.19 12.33
CA THR A 206 12.89 -6.31 11.98
C THR A 206 12.09 -7.56 11.59
N LYS A 207 12.72 -8.48 10.86
CA LYS A 207 12.11 -9.78 10.51
C LYS A 207 11.63 -10.56 11.74
N LYS A 208 12.40 -10.50 12.84
CA LYS A 208 12.06 -11.16 14.10
C LYS A 208 10.80 -10.56 14.72
N GLU A 209 10.70 -9.23 14.74
CA GLU A 209 9.52 -8.52 15.23
C GLU A 209 8.30 -8.79 14.34
N ASN A 210 8.46 -8.83 13.02
CA ASN A 210 7.38 -9.14 12.09
C ASN A 210 6.80 -10.54 12.33
N SER A 211 7.67 -11.54 12.51
CA SER A 211 7.22 -12.89 12.87
C SER A 211 6.52 -12.94 14.23
N ALA A 212 7.04 -12.24 15.24
CA ALA A 212 6.45 -12.17 16.57
C ALA A 212 5.08 -11.46 16.55
N HIS A 213 4.97 -10.37 15.81
CA HIS A 213 3.73 -9.63 15.57
C HIS A 213 2.66 -10.54 14.97
N SER A 214 2.99 -11.18 13.84
CA SER A 214 2.08 -12.10 13.16
C SER A 214 1.63 -13.21 14.12
N PHE A 215 2.55 -13.86 14.82
CA PHE A 215 2.23 -14.94 15.76
C PHE A 215 1.29 -14.48 16.88
N LEU A 216 1.61 -13.37 17.55
CA LEU A 216 0.80 -12.83 18.64
C LEU A 216 -0.61 -12.48 18.18
N MET A 217 -0.73 -11.76 17.06
CA MET A 217 -2.01 -11.28 16.57
C MET A 217 -2.91 -12.44 16.14
N TYR A 218 -2.38 -13.46 15.44
CA TYR A 218 -3.18 -14.65 15.13
C TYR A 218 -3.60 -15.42 16.38
N ARG A 219 -2.72 -15.56 17.37
CA ARG A 219 -3.06 -16.20 18.65
C ARG A 219 -4.21 -15.49 19.36
N LEU A 220 -4.17 -14.16 19.46
CA LEU A 220 -5.24 -13.37 20.09
C LEU A 220 -6.56 -13.46 19.32
N LEU A 221 -6.50 -13.56 17.99
CA LEU A 221 -7.69 -13.76 17.18
C LEU A 221 -8.30 -15.16 17.37
N GLU A 222 -7.45 -16.18 17.55
CA GLU A 222 -7.88 -17.53 17.92
C GLU A 222 -8.48 -17.58 19.32
N GLU A 223 -7.87 -16.91 20.30
CA GLU A 223 -8.41 -16.76 21.66
C GLU A 223 -9.82 -16.12 21.64
N LYS A 224 -10.02 -15.05 20.85
CA LYS A 224 -11.35 -14.43 20.66
C LYS A 224 -12.37 -15.38 20.05
N ILE A 225 -11.96 -16.23 19.10
CA ILE A 225 -12.83 -17.24 18.51
C ILE A 225 -13.24 -18.26 19.60
N SER A 226 -12.28 -18.72 20.39
CA SER A 226 -12.53 -19.67 21.47
C SER A 226 -13.43 -19.10 22.58
N GLU A 227 -13.30 -17.82 22.91
CA GLU A 227 -14.19 -17.15 23.86
C GLU A 227 -15.64 -17.07 23.36
N LEU A 228 -15.82 -16.78 22.07
CA LEU A 228 -17.15 -16.61 21.47
C LEU A 228 -17.92 -17.92 21.31
N PHE A 229 -17.21 -19.04 21.08
CA PHE A 229 -17.82 -20.30 20.65
C PHE A 229 -17.39 -21.54 21.45
N GLY A 230 -16.57 -21.37 22.50
CA GLY A 230 -15.96 -22.47 23.26
C GLY A 230 -14.72 -23.06 22.57
N LEU A 231 -14.23 -24.19 23.06
CA LEU A 231 -13.16 -24.96 22.41
C LEU A 231 -13.65 -25.43 21.03
N ILE A 232 -13.34 -24.66 19.98
CA ILE A 232 -13.60 -25.05 18.60
C ILE A 232 -12.53 -26.05 18.18
N ASP A 233 -12.98 -27.24 17.81
CA ASP A 233 -12.19 -28.19 17.02
C ASP A 233 -11.95 -27.56 15.64
N THR A 234 -10.73 -27.05 15.44
CA THR A 234 -10.09 -26.73 14.14
C THR A 234 -10.93 -25.97 13.10
N GLY A 235 -10.67 -24.67 12.93
CA GLY A 235 -11.14 -23.90 11.78
C GLY A 235 -9.98 -23.31 10.97
N VAL A 236 -10.32 -22.60 9.90
CA VAL A 236 -9.35 -22.08 8.93
C VAL A 236 -9.58 -20.59 8.68
N TRP A 237 -8.50 -19.81 8.78
CA TRP A 237 -8.48 -18.41 8.38
C TRP A 237 -8.63 -18.27 6.86
N LEU A 238 -9.65 -17.56 6.40
CA LEU A 238 -9.76 -17.20 5.00
C LEU A 238 -8.80 -16.06 4.66
N HIS A 239 -8.05 -16.26 3.59
CA HIS A 239 -7.46 -15.14 2.89
C HIS A 239 -8.55 -14.39 2.14
N LYS A 240 -8.66 -13.08 2.38
CA LYS A 240 -9.57 -12.18 1.67
C LYS A 240 -9.40 -12.38 0.15
N THR A 241 -10.40 -12.98 -0.50
CA THR A 241 -10.45 -13.03 -1.97
C THR A 241 -11.28 -11.85 -2.48
N ARG A 242 -10.97 -11.39 -3.69
CA ARG A 242 -11.37 -10.10 -4.25
C ARG A 242 -12.89 -9.93 -4.51
N PHE A 243 -13.73 -10.86 -4.08
CA PHE A 243 -15.16 -10.89 -4.40
C PHE A 243 -16.06 -10.32 -3.31
N GLU A 244 -15.48 -9.80 -2.24
CA GLU A 244 -16.19 -9.10 -1.17
C GLU A 244 -15.78 -7.63 -1.18
N VAL A 245 -16.40 -6.87 -2.09
CA VAL A 245 -16.45 -5.40 -2.08
C VAL A 245 -17.92 -5.01 -2.07
#